data_AF-A0AAX2TLY5-F1
#
_entry.id   AF-A0AAX2TLY5-F1
#
_cell.length_a   1.000
_cell.length_b   1.000
_cell.length_c   1.000
_cell.angle_alpha   90.00
_cell.angle_beta   90.00
_cell.angle_gamma   90.00
#
_symmetry.space_group_name_H-M   'P 1'
#
loop_
_entity.id
_entity.type
_entity.pdbx_description
1 polymer ?
#
loop_
_entity_poly.entity_id
_entity_poly.type
_entity_poly.pdbx_seq_one_letter_code
_entity_poly.pdbx_strand_id
1 'polypeptide(L)' 'MLTACANSTPPLTTAVKPPADLVRPCPKLPHLEGNTGADVLPWSLQVIGLYKDCRARHGALVRALGAD' A
#
# COMPACT_ATOMS: atom_id res chain seq x y z
N MET A 1 -6.51 19.59 38.24
CA MET A 1 -5.81 19.69 36.94
C MET A 1 -5.67 18.28 36.41
N LEU A 2 -6.43 17.88 35.39
CA LEU A 2 -6.35 16.53 34.81
C LEU A 2 -5.24 16.53 33.76
N THR A 3 -4.15 15.83 34.02
CA THR A 3 -3.10 15.56 33.03
C THR A 3 -3.63 14.55 32.02
N ALA A 4 -3.85 14.99 30.78
CA ALA A 4 -4.10 14.07 29.66
C ALA A 4 -2.82 13.29 29.31
N CYS A 5 -2.97 12.05 28.87
CA CYS A 5 -1.85 11.21 28.45
C CYS A 5 -1.08 11.85 27.28
N ALA A 6 0.24 11.82 27.34
CA ALA A 6 1.09 12.21 26.23
C ALA A 6 0.90 11.23 25.06
N ASN A 7 0.76 11.76 23.85
CA ASN A 7 0.67 10.94 22.65
C ASN A 7 2.03 10.29 22.37
N SER A 8 2.14 8.97 22.58
CA SER A 8 3.39 8.22 22.42
C SER A 8 3.79 7.97 20.97
N THR A 9 3.03 8.44 19.98
CA THR A 9 3.39 8.27 18.57
C THR A 9 4.71 9.01 18.32
N PRO A 10 5.80 8.31 17.96
CA PRO A 10 7.03 8.96 17.57
C PRO A 10 6.73 9.93 16.41
N PRO A 11 7.30 11.14 16.41
CA PRO A 11 7.19 12.00 15.24
C PRO A 11 7.72 11.23 14.03
N LEU A 12 6.91 11.15 12.97
CA LEU A 12 7.38 10.69 11.67
C LEU A 12 8.62 11.53 11.33
N THR A 13 9.78 10.88 11.23
CA THR A 13 11.02 11.54 10.83
C THR A 13 10.88 11.96 9.38
N THR A 14 10.34 13.17 9.17
CA THR A 14 10.19 13.83 7.86
C THR A 14 11.52 14.02 7.13
N ALA A 15 12.65 13.69 7.76
CA ALA A 15 13.97 13.65 7.17
C ALA A 15 14.16 12.52 6.14
N VAL A 16 13.42 11.40 6.22
CA VAL A 16 13.55 10.32 5.25
C VAL A 16 12.62 10.58 4.08
N LYS A 17 13.19 11.01 2.95
CA LYS A 17 12.48 11.10 1.67
C LYS A 17 12.59 9.75 0.97
N PRO A 18 11.51 8.94 0.91
CA PRO A 18 11.58 7.63 0.27
C PRO A 18 11.78 7.79 -1.24
N PRO A 19 12.35 6.77 -1.93
CA PRO A 19 12.43 6.75 -3.38
C PRO A 19 11.06 7.04 -4.03
N ALA A 20 11.05 7.83 -5.11
CA ALA A 20 9.83 8.26 -5.77
C ALA A 20 8.92 7.07 -6.19
N ASP A 21 9.52 5.94 -6.55
CA ASP A 21 8.78 4.74 -6.93
C ASP A 21 8.03 4.07 -5.76
N LEU A 22 8.48 4.25 -4.52
CA LEU A 22 7.79 3.69 -3.35
C LEU A 22 6.57 4.51 -2.95
N VAL A 23 6.59 5.83 -3.19
CA VAL A 23 5.49 6.74 -2.85
C VAL A 23 4.47 6.91 -3.98
N ARG A 24 4.72 6.32 -5.16
CA ARG A 24 3.71 6.29 -6.23
C ARG A 24 2.44 5.58 -5.72
N PRO A 25 1.23 6.04 -6.09
CA PRO A 25 0.02 5.30 -5.76
C PRO A 25 0.00 3.89 -6.35
N CYS A 26 -0.75 2.98 -5.75
CA CYS A 26 -1.05 1.71 -6.40
C CYS A 26 -1.99 1.94 -7.59
N PRO A 27 -1.83 1.18 -8.69
CA PRO A 27 -2.71 1.30 -9.83
C PRO A 27 -4.15 0.96 -9.44
N LYS A 28 -5.11 1.62 -10.09
CA LYS A 28 -6.52 1.24 -9.97
C LYS A 28 -6.69 -0.17 -10.52
N LEU A 29 -7.51 -0.97 -9.84
CA LEU A 29 -7.86 -2.29 -10.35
C LEU A 29 -8.73 -2.13 -11.62
N PRO A 30 -8.52 -2.98 -12.63
CA PRO A 30 -9.38 -3.01 -13.80
C PRO A 30 -10.80 -3.37 -13.38
N HIS A 31 -11.78 -2.82 -14.10
CA HIS A 31 -13.15 -3.29 -13.98
C HIS A 31 -13.23 -4.75 -14.48
N LEU A 32 -14.11 -5.55 -13.87
CA LEU A 32 -14.42 -6.87 -14.39
C LEU A 32 -15.40 -6.67 -15.56
N GLU A 33 -14.90 -6.86 -16.77
CA GLU A 33 -15.75 -6.91 -17.95
C GLU A 33 -16.37 -8.30 -18.05
N GLY A 34 -17.70 -8.39 -18.09
CA GLY A 34 -18.44 -9.65 -18.16
C GLY A 34 -19.06 -10.07 -16.82
N ASN A 35 -19.77 -11.19 -16.84
CA ASN A 35 -20.57 -11.66 -15.71
C ASN A 35 -20.54 -13.18 -15.52
N THR A 36 -19.63 -13.87 -16.21
CA THR A 36 -19.49 -15.32 -16.12
C THR A 36 -18.25 -15.70 -15.32
N GLY A 37 -18.22 -16.94 -14.80
CA GLY A 37 -17.03 -17.46 -14.14
C GLY A 37 -15.79 -17.52 -15.05
N ALA A 38 -16.00 -17.66 -16.37
CA ALA A 38 -14.93 -17.65 -17.36
C ALA A 38 -14.27 -16.27 -17.49
N ASP A 39 -15.02 -15.19 -17.23
CA ASP A 39 -14.50 -13.81 -17.22
C ASP A 39 -13.76 -13.50 -15.91
N VAL A 40 -14.28 -14.03 -14.79
CA VAL A 40 -13.76 -13.77 -13.44
C VAL A 40 -12.34 -14.31 -13.27
N LEU A 41 -12.04 -15.51 -13.76
CA LEU A 41 -10.73 -16.14 -13.55
C LEU A 41 -9.56 -15.33 -14.14
N PRO A 42 -9.54 -14.98 -15.45
CA PRO A 42 -8.45 -14.19 -16.02
C PRO A 42 -8.34 -12.80 -15.39
N TRP A 43 -9.48 -12.14 -15.10
CA TRP A 43 -9.49 -10.87 -14.37
C TRP A 43 -8.87 -11.00 -12.97
N SER A 44 -9.20 -12.07 -12.24
CA SER A 44 -8.67 -12.31 -10.89
C SER A 44 -7.15 -12.49 -10.91
N LEU A 45 -6.62 -13.22 -11.89
CA LEU A 45 -5.17 -13.39 -12.06
C LEU A 45 -4.47 -12.04 -12.30
N GLN A 46 -5.05 -11.17 -13.12
CA GLN A 46 -4.54 -9.82 -13.35
C GLN A 46 -4.56 -8.98 -12.06
N VAL A 47 -5.68 -8.98 -11.33
CA VAL A 47 -5.83 -8.24 -10.06
C VAL A 47 -4.84 -8.74 -9.00
N ILE A 48 -4.63 -10.06 -8.89
CA ILE A 48 -3.66 -10.64 -7.97
C ILE A 48 -2.24 -10.16 -8.29
N GLY A 49 -1.89 -10.05 -9.58
CA GLY A 49 -0.61 -9.47 -10.01
C GLY A 49 -0.44 -8.03 -9.52
N LEU A 50 -1.41 -7.16 -9.82
CA LEU A 50 -1.41 -5.76 -9.39
C LEU A 50 -1.35 -5.62 -7.86
N TYR A 51 -2.05 -6.49 -7.13
CA TYR A 51 -2.02 -6.50 -5.67
C TYR A 51 -0.64 -6.90 -5.12
N LYS A 52 0.00 -7.93 -5.68
CA LYS A 52 1.34 -8.36 -5.25
C LYS A 52 2.37 -7.25 -5.44
N ASP A 53 2.32 -6.55 -6.57
CA ASP A 53 3.21 -5.42 -6.85
C ASP A 53 2.98 -4.26 -5.87
N CYS A 54 1.72 -3.90 -5.64
CA CYS A 54 1.34 -2.89 -4.66
C CYS A 54 1.81 -3.26 -3.24
N ARG A 55 1.60 -4.52 -2.82
CA ARG A 55 2.04 -5.04 -1.51
C ARG A 55 3.56 -4.95 -1.35
N ALA A 56 4.32 -5.31 -2.38
CA ALA A 56 5.77 -5.25 -2.35
C ALA A 56 6.27 -3.81 -2.16
N ARG A 57 5.69 -2.86 -2.90
CA ARG A 57 6.01 -1.42 -2.81
C ARG A 57 5.64 -0.84 -1.45
N HIS A 58 4.46 -1.19 -0.91
CA HIS A 58 4.05 -0.80 0.44
C HIS A 58 5.01 -1.34 1.51
N GLY A 59 5.38 -2.61 1.45
CA GLY A 59 6.34 -3.19 2.41
C GLY A 59 7.71 -2.52 2.33
N ALA A 60 8.18 -2.18 1.13
CA ALA A 60 9.42 -1.44 0.95
C ALA A 60 9.32 0.00 1.47
N LEU A 61 8.18 0.67 1.31
CA LEU A 61 7.95 2.02 1.85
C LEU A 61 7.98 2.03 3.38
N VAL A 62 7.30 1.08 4.03
CA VAL A 62 7.27 0.94 5.50
C VAL A 62 8.70 0.75 6.05
N ARG A 63 9.48 -0.15 5.44
CA ARG A 63 10.89 -0.34 5.80
C ARG A 63 11.74 0.90 5.56
N ALA A 64 11.53 1.59 4.44
CA ALA A 64 12.24 2.84 4.16
C ALA A 64 11.94 3.93 5.20
N LEU A 65 10.75 3.89 5.83
CA LEU A 65 10.36 4.82 6.89
C LEU A 65 10.81 4.37 8.29
N GLY A 66 11.55 3.27 8.42
CA GLY A 66 12.12 2.81 9.69
C GLY A 66 11.15 2.03 10.58
N ALA A 67 10.12 1.42 10.00
CA ALA A 67 9.30 0.42 10.67
C ALA A 67 9.80 -0.99 10.29
N ASP A 68 10.20 -1.76 11.30
CA ASP A 68 10.72 -3.13 11.20
C ASP A 68 9.59 -4.17 11.25
#